data_AF-A0A2G9YGY4-F1
#
_entry.id   AF-A0A2G9YGY4-F1
#
_cell.length_a   1.000
_cell.length_b   1.000
_cell.length_c   1.000
_cell.angle_alpha   90.00
_cell.angle_beta   90.00
_cell.angle_gamma   90.00
#
_symmetry.space_group_name_H-M   'P 1'
#
loop_
_entity.id
_entity.type
_entity.pdbx_description
1 polymer ?
#
loop_
_entity_poly.entity_id
_entity_poly.type
_entity_poly.pdbx_seq_one_letter_code
_entity_poly.pdbx_strand_id
1 'polypeptide(L)'
;PLGLATTIAVIFHEIPSEIGEFGVLIHSGFSAKKALLFNFLSGLTAILGAIIVLVLGPKINDFSLFLLPITAGGFLYIAGSDLLPELHHDVKLSTSLWQMILIILGISIMASLVLLG
;
A
#
# COMPACT_ATOMS: atom_id res chain seq x y z
N PRO A 1 22.86 10.48 -6.07
CA PRO A 1 21.65 11.29 -6.37
C PRO A 1 20.35 10.48 -6.35
N LEU A 2 20.28 9.35 -7.07
CA LEU A 2 19.06 8.54 -7.18
C LEU A 2 18.55 8.05 -5.81
N GLY A 3 19.41 7.44 -4.98
CA GLY A 3 19.00 6.92 -3.67
C GLY A 3 18.43 7.99 -2.71
N LEU A 4 18.98 9.21 -2.72
CA LEU A 4 18.45 10.34 -1.94
C LEU A 4 17.07 10.77 -2.45
N ALA A 5 16.92 10.91 -3.78
CA ALA A 5 15.65 11.26 -4.39
C ALA A 5 14.58 10.20 -4.13
N THR A 6 14.93 8.91 -4.28
CA THR A 6 14.04 7.78 -3.96
C THR A 6 13.66 7.77 -2.48
N THR A 7 14.61 8.01 -1.57
CA THR A 7 14.31 8.06 -0.12
C THR A 7 13.32 9.18 0.20
N ILE A 8 13.53 10.38 -0.34
CA ILE A 8 12.61 11.52 -0.14
C ILE A 8 11.23 11.20 -0.72
N ALA A 9 11.17 10.62 -1.92
CA ALA A 9 9.90 10.23 -2.54
C ALA A 9 9.14 9.19 -1.70
N VAL A 10 9.84 8.19 -1.17
CA VAL A 10 9.25 7.18 -0.29
C VAL A 10 8.75 7.83 1.00
N ILE A 11 9.51 8.72 1.63
CA ILE A 11 9.05 9.44 2.85
C ILE A 11 7.73 10.18 2.58
N PHE A 12 7.62 10.87 1.44
CA PHE A 12 6.38 11.56 1.08
C PHE A 12 5.20 10.63 0.82
N HIS A 13 5.44 9.39 0.41
CA HIS A 13 4.41 8.38 0.19
C HIS A 13 3.99 7.68 1.48
N GLU A 14 4.94 7.41 2.38
CA GLU A 14 4.70 6.64 3.60
C GLU A 14 4.05 7.47 4.70
N ILE A 15 4.44 8.75 4.88
CA ILE A 15 3.86 9.60 5.94
C ILE A 15 2.31 9.68 5.84
N PRO A 16 1.71 9.97 4.67
CA PRO A 16 0.25 9.98 4.54
C PRO A 16 -0.38 8.62 4.78
N SER A 17 0.23 7.54 4.29
CA SER A 17 -0.27 6.17 4.44
C SER A 17 -0.32 5.75 5.90
N GLU A 18 0.75 5.99 6.64
CA GLU A 18 0.87 5.70 8.08
C GLU A 18 -0.13 6.52 8.92
N ILE A 19 -0.39 7.78 8.56
CA ILE A 19 -1.44 8.60 9.20
C ILE A 19 -2.82 8.00 8.95
N GLY A 20 -3.07 7.47 7.76
CA GLY A 20 -4.30 6.77 7.41
C GLY A 20 -4.52 5.51 8.25
N GLU A 21 -3.51 4.63 8.32
CA GLU A 21 -3.55 3.40 9.14
C GLU A 21 -3.75 3.72 10.62
N PHE A 22 -3.04 4.73 11.13
CA PHE A 22 -3.25 5.22 12.49
C PHE A 22 -4.70 5.65 12.72
N GLY A 23 -5.30 6.39 11.78
CA GLY A 23 -6.70 6.79 11.82
C GLY A 23 -7.66 5.60 11.86
N VAL A 24 -7.42 4.58 11.05
CA VAL A 24 -8.21 3.32 11.03
C VAL A 24 -8.11 2.57 12.35
N LEU A 25 -6.92 2.47 12.94
CA LEU A 25 -6.72 1.82 14.24
C LEU A 25 -7.45 2.55 15.37
N ILE A 26 -7.40 3.88 15.37
CA ILE A 26 -8.18 4.71 16.32
C ILE A 26 -9.68 4.45 16.13
N HIS A 27 -10.18 4.45 14.88
CA HIS A 27 -11.59 4.19 14.58
C HIS A 27 -12.03 2.78 15.01
N SER A 28 -11.12 1.82 14.95
CA SER A 28 -11.32 0.43 15.39
C SER A 28 -11.30 0.28 16.92
N GLY A 29 -11.18 1.36 17.69
CA GLY A 29 -11.25 1.38 19.14
C GLY A 29 -9.91 1.23 19.87
N PHE A 30 -8.78 1.34 19.16
CA PHE A 30 -7.46 1.30 19.80
C PHE A 30 -7.14 2.65 20.45
N SER A 31 -6.42 2.61 21.58
CA SER A 31 -5.86 3.83 22.17
C SER A 31 -4.70 4.36 21.32
N ALA A 32 -4.47 5.67 21.33
CA ALA A 32 -3.41 6.30 20.52
C ALA A 32 -2.03 5.68 20.71
N LYS A 33 -1.66 5.30 21.94
CA LYS A 33 -0.39 4.61 22.22
C LYS A 33 -0.34 3.24 21.56
N LYS A 34 -1.45 2.49 21.58
CA LYS A 34 -1.52 1.16 20.99
C LYS A 34 -1.49 1.28 19.46
N ALA A 35 -2.28 2.17 18.87
CA ALA A 35 -2.28 2.44 17.44
C ALA A 35 -0.87 2.81 16.91
N LEU A 36 -0.18 3.72 17.60
CA LEU A 36 1.19 4.11 17.24
C LEU A 36 2.19 2.94 17.34
N LEU A 37 2.05 2.09 18.37
CA LEU A 37 2.90 0.91 18.51
C LEU A 37 2.67 -0.10 17.38
N PHE A 38 1.42 -0.33 16.98
CA PHE A 38 1.11 -1.22 15.86
C PHE A 38 1.62 -0.67 14.52
N ASN A 39 1.45 0.63 14.25
CA ASN A 39 2.08 1.29 13.09
C ASN A 39 3.59 1.06 13.08
N PHE A 40 4.25 1.35 14.21
CA PHE A 40 5.69 1.19 14.31
C PHE A 40 6.15 -0.25 14.07
N LEU A 41 5.46 -1.23 14.68
CA LEU A 41 5.74 -2.65 14.47
C LEU A 41 5.51 -3.06 13.00
N SER A 42 4.48 -2.53 12.35
CA SER A 42 4.21 -2.73 10.92
C SER A 42 5.37 -2.21 10.06
N GLY A 43 5.81 -0.97 10.30
CA GLY A 43 6.94 -0.36 9.59
C GLY A 43 8.27 -1.10 9.76
N LEU A 44 8.49 -1.78 10.89
CA LEU A 44 9.67 -2.66 11.06
C LEU A 44 9.66 -3.84 10.08
N THR A 45 8.49 -4.31 9.65
CA THR A 45 8.41 -5.40 8.66
C THR A 45 8.94 -4.97 7.30
N ALA A 46 8.77 -3.69 6.92
CA ALA A 46 9.36 -3.13 5.70
C ALA A 46 10.90 -3.11 5.77
N ILE A 47 11.48 -2.77 6.92
CA ILE A 47 12.93 -2.82 7.14
C ILE A 47 13.43 -4.27 7.02
N LEU A 48 12.73 -5.23 7.63
CA LEU A 48 13.06 -6.65 7.50
C LEU A 48 13.02 -7.11 6.04
N GLY A 49 11.97 -6.74 5.30
CA GLY A 49 11.85 -7.02 3.87
C GLY A 49 13.00 -6.43 3.05
N ALA A 50 13.39 -5.18 3.33
CA ALA A 50 14.52 -4.53 2.68
C ALA A 50 15.85 -5.26 2.95
N ILE A 51 16.09 -5.67 4.20
CA ILE A 51 17.30 -6.46 4.55
C ILE A 51 17.31 -7.79 3.79
N ILE A 52 16.18 -8.50 3.75
CA ILE A 52 16.06 -9.77 3.03
C ILE A 52 16.38 -9.57 1.55
N VAL A 53 15.78 -8.58 0.90
CA VAL A 53 16.01 -8.28 -0.52
C VAL A 53 17.47 -7.89 -0.78
N LEU A 54 18.08 -7.08 0.08
CA LEU A 54 19.49 -6.67 -0.07
C LEU A 54 20.46 -7.84 0.07
N VAL A 55 20.17 -8.82 0.93
CA VAL A 55 21.06 -9.97 1.17
C VAL A 55 20.83 -11.11 0.18
N LEU A 56 19.57 -11.43 -0.15
CA LEU A 56 19.21 -12.56 -1.01
C LEU A 56 19.06 -12.16 -2.48
N GLY A 57 18.65 -10.94 -2.77
CA GLY A 57 18.40 -10.47 -4.14
C GLY A 57 19.58 -10.67 -5.08
N PRO A 58 20.83 -10.34 -4.70
CA PRO A 58 21.99 -10.59 -5.55
C PRO A 58 22.36 -12.07 -5.72
N LYS A 59 21.84 -12.96 -4.85
CA LYS A 59 22.18 -14.39 -4.84
C LYS A 59 21.21 -15.25 -5.64
N ILE A 60 20.01 -14.76 -5.89
CA ILE A 60 18.94 -15.46 -6.59
C ILE A 60 18.70 -14.72 -7.91
N ASN A 61 19.00 -15.37 -9.03
CA ASN A 61 18.64 -14.85 -10.33
C ASN A 61 17.12 -14.65 -10.39
N ASP A 62 16.68 -13.52 -10.93
CA ASP A 62 15.27 -13.21 -11.12
C ASP A 62 14.43 -13.18 -9.82
N PHE A 63 15.03 -12.81 -8.68
CA PHE A 63 14.31 -12.72 -7.40
C PHE A 63 13.03 -11.87 -7.48
N SER A 64 13.05 -10.79 -8.28
CA SER A 64 11.89 -9.93 -8.53
C SER A 64 10.73 -10.64 -9.21
N LEU A 65 10.98 -11.64 -10.08
CA LEU A 65 9.93 -12.41 -10.76
C LEU A 65 9.08 -13.23 -9.78
N PHE A 66 9.62 -13.57 -8.61
CA PHE A 66 8.87 -14.20 -7.53
C PHE A 66 8.22 -13.18 -6.60
N LEU A 67 8.92 -12.08 -6.30
CA LEU A 67 8.44 -11.06 -5.36
C LEU A 67 7.23 -10.29 -5.91
N LEU A 68 7.25 -9.97 -7.21
CA LEU A 68 6.23 -9.14 -7.85
C LEU A 68 4.83 -9.80 -7.83
N PRO A 69 4.64 -11.07 -8.23
CA PRO A 69 3.34 -11.74 -8.13
C PRO A 69 2.83 -11.87 -6.70
N ILE A 70 3.72 -12.13 -5.73
CA ILE A 70 3.36 -12.22 -4.31
C ILE A 70 2.84 -10.87 -3.82
N THR A 71 3.54 -9.79 -4.14
CA THR A 71 3.16 -8.42 -3.75
C THR A 71 1.87 -8.00 -4.43
N ALA A 72 1.74 -8.24 -5.74
CA ALA A 72 0.53 -7.92 -6.50
C ALA A 72 -0.69 -8.70 -5.98
N GLY A 73 -0.52 -9.99 -5.69
CA GLY A 73 -1.57 -10.83 -5.09
C GLY A 73 -1.98 -10.34 -3.70
N GLY A 74 -1.04 -9.92 -2.86
CA GLY A 74 -1.31 -9.33 -1.56
C GLY A 74 -2.14 -8.04 -1.66
N PHE A 75 -1.78 -7.13 -2.56
CA PHE A 75 -2.57 -5.92 -2.79
C PHE A 75 -3.97 -6.20 -3.34
N LEU A 76 -4.10 -7.17 -4.27
CA LEU A 76 -5.41 -7.58 -4.76
C LEU A 76 -6.27 -8.20 -3.65
N TYR A 77 -5.67 -8.98 -2.74
CA TYR A 77 -6.37 -9.54 -1.59
C TYR A 77 -6.89 -8.44 -0.67
N ILE A 78 -6.03 -7.51 -0.23
CA ILE A 78 -6.43 -6.39 0.65
C ILE A 78 -7.51 -5.53 -0.02
N ALA A 79 -7.34 -5.22 -1.30
CA ALA A 79 -8.33 -4.45 -2.06
C ALA A 79 -9.69 -5.16 -2.12
N GLY A 80 -9.69 -6.49 -2.28
CA GLY A 80 -10.91 -7.29 -2.37
C GLY A 80 -11.56 -7.64 -1.02
N SER A 81 -10.77 -7.87 0.03
CA SER A 81 -11.27 -8.28 1.35
C SER A 81 -11.60 -7.11 2.26
N ASP A 82 -10.91 -5.98 2.10
CA ASP A 82 -11.01 -4.87 3.06
C ASP A 82 -11.67 -3.65 2.39
N LEU A 83 -11.13 -3.18 1.25
CA LEU A 83 -11.68 -2.00 0.56
C LEU A 83 -13.04 -2.27 -0.10
N LEU A 84 -13.20 -3.40 -0.79
CA LEU A 84 -14.41 -3.68 -1.55
C LEU A 84 -15.67 -3.81 -0.65
N PRO A 85 -15.62 -4.47 0.52
CA PRO A 85 -16.75 -4.52 1.45
C PRO A 85 -17.06 -3.16 2.09
N GLU A 86 -16.04 -2.37 2.44
CA GLU A 86 -16.21 -1.04 3.03
C GLU A 86 -16.92 -0.08 2.04
N LEU A 87 -16.59 -0.17 0.75
CA LEU A 87 -17.26 0.60 -0.31
C LEU A 87 -18.72 0.18 -0.52
N HIS A 88 -19.08 -1.07 -0.20
CA HIS A 88 -20.44 -1.61 -0.37
C HIS A 88 -21.33 -1.42 0.87
N HIS A 89 -20.78 -0.98 2.00
CA HIS A 89 -21.56 -0.67 3.19
C HIS A 89 -22.28 0.69 2.99
N ASP A 90 -23.61 0.67 2.96
CA ASP A 90 -24.48 1.87 2.97
C ASP A 90 -24.37 2.89 1.80
N VAL A 91 -24.21 2.43 0.55
CA VAL A 91 -24.15 3.35 -0.60
C VAL A 91 -25.42 3.36 -1.46
N LYS A 92 -25.94 4.57 -1.70
CA LYS A 92 -26.91 4.85 -2.78
C LYS A 92 -26.25 4.52 -4.13
N LEU A 93 -27.03 4.07 -5.12
CA LEU A 93 -26.57 3.75 -6.48
C LEU A 93 -25.65 4.85 -7.08
N SER A 94 -25.95 6.12 -6.83
CA SER A 94 -25.14 7.25 -7.30
C SER A 94 -23.73 7.32 -6.71
N THR A 95 -23.52 6.87 -5.46
CA THR A 95 -22.20 6.85 -4.82
C THR A 95 -21.37 5.68 -5.35
N SER A 96 -22.00 4.52 -5.55
CA SER A 96 -21.35 3.35 -6.15
C SER A 96 -20.83 3.63 -7.57
N LEU A 97 -21.60 4.36 -8.39
CA LEU A 97 -21.15 4.81 -9.71
C LEU A 97 -19.92 5.73 -9.63
N TRP A 98 -19.89 6.66 -8.67
CA TRP A 98 -18.72 7.53 -8.46
C TRP A 98 -17.48 6.75 -8.01
N GLN A 99 -17.64 5.77 -7.11
CA GLN A 99 -16.55 4.89 -6.67
C GLN A 99 -15.99 4.09 -7.85
N MET A 100 -16.85 3.54 -8.72
CA MET A 100 -16.42 2.81 -9.91
C MET A 100 -15.64 3.70 -10.89
N ILE A 101 -16.12 4.93 -11.12
CA ILE A 101 -15.40 5.92 -11.96
C ILE A 101 -14.03 6.23 -11.36
N LEU A 102 -13.94 6.46 -10.04
CA LEU A 102 -12.68 6.77 -9.37
C LEU A 102 -11.69 5.59 -9.42
N ILE A 103 -12.16 4.35 -9.29
CA ILE A 103 -11.32 3.15 -9.44
C ILE A 103 -10.78 3.04 -10.87
N ILE A 104 -11.64 3.18 -11.88
CA ILE A 104 -11.23 3.13 -13.30
C ILE A 104 -10.24 4.26 -13.61
N LEU A 105 -10.49 5.46 -13.09
CA LEU A 105 -9.59 6.60 -13.24
C LEU A 105 -8.23 6.31 -12.60
N GLY A 106 -8.21 5.77 -11.37
CA GLY A 106 -6.98 5.37 -10.69
C GLY A 106 -6.18 4.35 -11.49
N ILE A 107 -6.83 3.29 -11.99
CA ILE A 107 -6.20 2.29 -12.87
C ILE A 107 -5.65 2.96 -14.15
N SER A 108 -6.41 3.86 -14.76
CA SER A 108 -6.01 4.56 -15.99
C SER A 108 -4.78 5.46 -15.77
N ILE A 109 -4.72 6.17 -14.64
CA ILE A 109 -3.56 6.97 -14.24
C ILE A 109 -2.33 6.07 -14.06
N MET A 110 -2.47 4.97 -13.32
CA MET A 110 -1.38 4.03 -13.10
C MET A 110 -0.89 3.41 -14.42
N ALA A 111 -1.79 3.02 -15.32
CA ALA A 111 -1.43 2.50 -16.64
C ALA A 111 -0.72 3.56 -17.50
N SER A 112 -1.19 4.82 -17.46
CA SER A 112 -0.56 5.93 -18.19
C SER A 112 0.85 6.22 -17.68
N LEU A 113 1.09 6.13 -16.36
CA LEU A 113 2.43 6.30 -15.78
C LEU A 113 3.39 5.21 -16.24
N VAL A 114 2.91 3.96 -16.40
CA VAL A 114 3.73 2.86 -16.95
C VAL A 114 4.10 3.10 -18.41
N LEU A 115 3.24 3.75 -19.20
CA LEU A 115 3.53 4.07 -20.60
C LEU A 115 4.46 5.29 -20.77
N LEU A 116 4.59 6.13 -19.74
CA LEU A 116 5.42 7.34 -19.73
C LEU A 116 6.84 7.11 -19.18
N GLY A 117 7.06 6.01 -18.44
CA GLY A 117 8.37 5.61 -17.89
C GLY A 117 9.06 4.54 -18.72
#